data_AF-A0A919DWV8-F1
#
_entry.id   AF-A0A919DWV8-F1
#
_cell.length_a   1.000
_cell.length_b   1.000
_cell.length_c   1.000
_cell.angle_alpha   90.00
_cell.angle_beta   90.00
_cell.angle_gamma   90.00
#
_symmetry.space_group_name_H-M   'P 1'
#
loop_
_entity.id
_entity.type
_entity.pdbx_description
1 polymer ?
#
loop_
_entity_poly.entity_id
_entity_poly.type
_entity_poly.pdbx_seq_one_letter_code
_entity_poly.pdbx_strand_id
1 'polypeptide(L)'
;MAALAALRCGGSHVIWEGTTPAEPLTLIYGRRLRHTRRRGIETTNLTRAVELLGRQQQPVRLGEIRAADGSWTFMLFLTEDGSRLIACTGVRRTHV
;
A
#
# COMPACT_ATOMS: atom_id res chain seq x y z
N MET A 1 -12.13 -6.18 3.56
CA MET A 1 -10.72 -6.04 3.13
C MET A 1 -9.79 -6.15 4.33
N ALA A 2 -8.62 -6.78 4.18
CA ALA A 2 -7.67 -7.03 5.27
C ALA A 2 -7.19 -5.75 5.98
N ALA A 3 -6.93 -4.67 5.24
CA ALA A 3 -6.54 -3.38 5.82
C ALA A 3 -7.62 -2.78 6.75
N LEU A 4 -8.89 -2.86 6.36
CA LEU A 4 -10.01 -2.40 7.20
C LEU A 4 -10.18 -3.28 8.45
N ALA A 5 -9.95 -4.59 8.33
CA ALA A 5 -9.94 -5.49 9.48
C ALA A 5 -8.81 -5.12 10.45
N ALA A 6 -7.59 -4.87 9.94
CA ALA A 6 -6.47 -4.44 10.76
C ALA A 6 -6.76 -3.14 11.54
N LEU A 7 -7.38 -2.13 10.89
CA LEU A 7 -7.85 -0.92 11.57
C LEU A 7 -8.87 -1.22 12.67
N ARG A 8 -9.90 -2.02 12.36
CA ARG A 8 -10.95 -2.38 13.32
C ARG A 8 -10.41 -3.16 14.53
N CYS A 9 -9.33 -3.91 14.34
CA CYS A 9 -8.64 -4.64 15.40
C CYS A 9 -7.60 -3.78 16.16
N GLY A 10 -7.63 -2.45 16.03
CA GLY A 10 -6.77 -1.53 16.79
C GLY A 10 -5.45 -1.18 16.09
N GLY A 11 -5.31 -1.47 14.80
CA GLY A 11 -4.15 -1.05 14.01
C GLY A 11 -4.05 0.47 13.92
N SER A 12 -2.82 0.98 13.90
CA SER A 12 -2.56 2.41 13.71
C SER A 12 -2.56 2.78 12.24
N HIS A 13 -2.84 4.06 11.94
CA HIS A 13 -2.77 4.58 10.58
C HIS A 13 -2.18 5.98 10.52
N VAL A 14 -1.64 6.32 9.36
CA VAL A 14 -1.15 7.64 9.03
C VAL A 14 -1.44 7.92 7.56
N ILE A 15 -1.86 9.14 7.26
CA ILE A 15 -1.83 9.70 5.91
C ILE A 15 -0.74 10.77 5.92
N TRP A 16 0.24 10.67 5.04
CA TRP A 16 1.32 11.65 5.01
C TRP A 16 0.89 12.90 4.26
N GLU A 17 1.46 14.04 4.65
CA GLU A 17 1.26 15.31 3.95
C GLU A 17 1.95 15.31 2.59
N GLY A 18 1.34 16.02 1.64
CA GLY A 18 1.81 16.12 0.26
C GLY A 18 1.35 14.98 -0.65
N THR A 19 1.78 15.05 -1.92
CA THR A 19 1.46 14.06 -2.94
C THR A 19 2.73 13.54 -3.61
N THR A 20 2.62 12.35 -4.20
CA THR A 20 3.72 11.70 -4.93
C THR A 20 3.23 11.34 -6.34
N PRO A 21 4.03 11.60 -7.39
CA PRO A 21 3.67 11.17 -8.74
C PRO A 21 3.46 9.65 -8.84
N ALA A 22 2.42 9.22 -9.56
CA ALA A 22 2.04 7.82 -9.65
C ALA A 22 3.02 6.96 -10.49
N GLU A 23 3.68 7.55 -11.49
CA GLU A 23 4.60 6.84 -12.37
C GLU A 23 5.85 6.28 -11.63
N PRO A 24 6.60 7.07 -10.83
CA PRO A 24 7.65 6.54 -9.97
C PRO A 24 7.17 5.46 -9.00
N LEU A 25 5.96 5.62 -8.45
CA LEU A 25 5.37 4.61 -7.56
C LEU A 25 5.09 3.29 -8.28
N THR A 26 4.62 3.34 -9.52
CA THR A 26 4.41 2.14 -10.35
C THR A 26 5.72 1.36 -10.50
N LEU A 27 6.83 2.05 -10.78
CA LEU A 27 8.15 1.42 -10.89
C LEU A 27 8.63 0.84 -9.55
N ILE A 28 8.49 1.59 -8.45
CA ILE A 28 8.88 1.15 -7.10
C ILE A 28 8.08 -0.10 -6.69
N TYR A 29 6.75 -0.08 -6.84
CA TYR A 29 5.91 -1.19 -6.44
C TYR A 29 6.02 -2.38 -7.41
N GLY A 30 6.33 -2.15 -8.69
CA GLY A 30 6.73 -3.22 -9.62
C GLY A 30 7.99 -3.95 -9.16
N ARG A 31 9.01 -3.21 -8.68
CA ARG A 31 10.21 -3.80 -8.05
C ARG A 31 9.87 -4.56 -6.77
N ARG A 32 8.99 -4.01 -5.91
CA ARG A 32 8.51 -4.69 -4.70
C ARG A 32 7.74 -5.97 -5.02
N LEU A 33 6.93 -5.98 -6.07
CA LEU A 33 6.21 -7.18 -6.54
C LEU A 33 7.19 -8.27 -6.96
N ARG A 34 8.22 -7.92 -7.74
CA ARG A 34 9.26 -8.88 -8.13
C ARG A 34 10.03 -9.40 -6.91
N HIS A 35 10.36 -8.53 -5.96
CA HIS A 35 11.10 -8.89 -4.74
C HIS A 35 10.30 -9.84 -3.84
N THR A 36 9.05 -9.48 -3.52
CA THR A 36 8.18 -10.27 -2.63
C THR A 36 7.90 -11.65 -3.20
N ARG A 37 7.62 -11.75 -4.51
CA ARG A 37 7.48 -13.05 -5.21
C ARG A 37 8.75 -13.89 -5.10
N ARG A 38 9.92 -13.30 -5.34
CA ARG A 38 11.21 -14.02 -5.25
C ARG A 38 11.54 -14.52 -3.85
N ARG A 39 11.10 -13.81 -2.82
CA ARG A 39 11.36 -14.13 -1.42
C ARG A 39 10.24 -14.95 -0.77
N GLY A 40 9.17 -15.27 -1.50
CA GLY A 40 7.99 -15.92 -0.92
C GLY A 40 7.29 -15.08 0.17
N ILE A 41 7.47 -13.75 0.15
CA ILE A 41 6.85 -12.86 1.13
C ILE A 41 5.38 -12.71 0.78
N GLU A 42 4.53 -12.98 1.75
CA GLU A 42 3.09 -12.90 1.62
C GLU A 42 2.64 -11.45 1.39
N THR A 43 1.80 -11.24 0.37
CA THR A 43 1.26 -9.91 0.03
C THR A 43 -0.22 -10.00 -0.28
N THR A 44 -0.93 -8.88 -0.07
CA THR A 44 -2.31 -8.71 -0.50
C THR A 44 -2.39 -7.60 -1.53
N ASN A 45 -3.09 -7.87 -2.65
CA ASN A 45 -3.39 -6.89 -3.71
C ASN A 45 -2.19 -6.17 -4.36
N LEU A 46 -0.94 -6.63 -4.16
CA LEU A 46 0.24 -5.92 -4.69
C LEU A 46 0.25 -5.85 -6.22
N THR A 47 -0.07 -6.95 -6.90
CA THR A 47 -0.20 -6.97 -8.37
C THR A 47 -1.24 -5.95 -8.83
N ARG A 48 -2.41 -5.95 -8.21
CA ARG A 48 -3.51 -5.05 -8.57
C ARG A 48 -3.17 -3.58 -8.28
N ALA A 49 -2.45 -3.30 -7.19
CA ALA A 49 -2.00 -1.95 -6.87
C ALA A 49 -1.03 -1.41 -7.93
N VAL A 50 -0.09 -2.22 -8.42
CA VAL A 50 0.83 -1.83 -9.51
C VAL A 50 0.06 -1.50 -10.79
N GLU A 51 -0.93 -2.30 -11.16
CA GLU A 51 -1.78 -2.03 -12.34
C GLU A 51 -2.56 -0.72 -12.22
N LEU A 52 -3.15 -0.46 -11.05
CA LEU A 52 -3.94 0.75 -10.81
C LEU A 52 -3.07 2.00 -10.81
N LEU A 53 -1.88 1.93 -10.18
CA LEU A 53 -0.91 3.02 -10.21
C LEU A 53 -0.42 3.30 -11.63
N GLY A 54 -0.20 2.27 -12.45
CA GLY A 54 0.25 2.44 -13.84
C GLY A 54 -0.79 3.12 -14.74
N ARG A 55 -2.05 3.19 -14.32
CA ARG A 55 -3.14 3.90 -15.02
C ARG A 55 -3.41 5.28 -14.44
N GLN A 56 -2.82 5.59 -13.29
CA GLN A 56 -3.07 6.82 -12.56
C GLN A 56 -2.18 7.94 -13.11
N GLN A 57 -2.79 9.00 -13.63
CA GLN A 57 -2.06 10.15 -14.18
C GLN A 57 -1.82 11.24 -13.14
N GLN A 58 -2.75 11.40 -12.19
CA GLN A 58 -2.64 12.42 -11.14
C GLN A 58 -1.76 11.94 -9.99
N PRO A 59 -1.05 12.85 -9.29
CA PRO A 59 -0.37 12.52 -8.05
C PRO A 59 -1.30 11.85 -7.04
N VAL A 60 -0.73 11.03 -6.18
CA VAL A 60 -1.46 10.31 -5.12
C VAL A 60 -0.97 10.75 -3.76
N ARG A 61 -1.88 10.78 -2.79
CA ARG A 61 -1.50 10.88 -1.39
C ARG A 61 -1.20 9.48 -0.86
N LEU A 62 -0.13 9.35 -0.09
CA LEU A 62 0.24 8.08 0.51
C LEU A 62 -0.31 7.98 1.92
N GLY A 63 -0.66 6.77 2.30
CA GLY A 63 -0.95 6.43 3.69
C GLY A 63 -0.47 5.03 4.03
N GLU A 64 -0.52 4.71 5.31
CA GLU A 64 -0.15 3.42 5.84
C GLU A 64 -1.10 3.02 6.97
N ILE A 65 -1.36 1.72 7.05
CA ILE A 65 -1.97 1.07 8.21
C ILE A 65 -0.98 0.02 8.71
N ARG A 66 -0.69 0.02 10.01
CA ARG A 66 0.04 -1.07 10.67
C ARG A 66 -0.94 -1.87 11.51
N ALA A 67 -0.96 -3.19 11.32
CA ALA A 67 -1.77 -4.06 12.16
C ALA A 67 -1.27 -3.99 13.62
N ALA A 68 -2.18 -4.11 14.59
CA ALA A 68 -1.88 -3.98 16.01
C ALA A 68 -0.85 -5.01 16.50
N ASP A 69 -0.88 -6.21 15.91
CA ASP A 69 0.06 -7.30 16.17
C ASP A 69 1.41 -7.14 15.44
N GLY A 70 1.58 -6.07 14.64
CA GLY A 70 2.78 -5.81 13.84
C GLY A 70 2.96 -6.74 12.63
N SER A 71 2.08 -7.73 12.43
CA SER A 71 2.27 -8.80 11.45
C SER A 71 2.05 -8.33 10.01
N TRP A 72 1.31 -7.24 9.82
CA TRP A 72 1.01 -6.67 8.51
C TRP A 72 1.26 -5.17 8.46
N THR A 73 1.70 -4.71 7.28
CA THR A 73 1.71 -3.30 6.91
C THR A 73 0.99 -3.14 5.58
N PHE A 74 0.04 -2.22 5.55
CA PHE A 74 -0.74 -1.89 4.37
C PHE A 74 -0.41 -0.49 3.90
N MET A 75 -0.08 -0.35 2.62
CA MET A 75 0.09 0.93 1.96
C MET A 75 -1.23 1.33 1.29
N LEU A 76 -1.58 2.61 1.47
CA LEU A 76 -2.74 3.26 0.88
C LEU A 76 -2.26 4.25 -0.18
N PHE A 77 -2.94 4.24 -1.32
CA PHE A 77 -2.77 5.23 -2.37
C PHE A 77 -4.12 5.90 -2.56
N LEU A 78 -4.20 7.17 -2.23
CA LEU A 78 -5.42 7.96 -2.29
C LEU A 78 -5.33 8.98 -3.42
N THR A 79 -6.48 9.51 -3.84
CA THR A 79 -6.55 10.71 -4.66
C THR A 79 -5.78 11.86 -4.00
N GLU A 80 -5.38 12.85 -4.78
CA GLU A 80 -4.58 14.00 -4.32
C GLU A 80 -5.22 14.76 -3.14
N ASP A 81 -6.54 14.90 -3.19
CA ASP A 81 -7.39 15.48 -2.14
C ASP A 81 -7.62 14.54 -0.93
N GLY A 82 -7.14 13.30 -1.00
CA GLY A 82 -7.29 12.28 0.05
C GLY A 82 -8.69 11.69 0.17
N SER A 83 -9.66 12.08 -0.68
CA SER A 83 -11.07 11.73 -0.50
C SER A 83 -11.41 10.29 -0.89
N ARG A 84 -10.62 9.67 -1.79
CA ARG A 84 -10.86 8.33 -2.30
C ARG A 84 -9.62 7.46 -2.32
N LEU A 85 -9.82 6.19 -1.98
CA LEU A 85 -8.79 5.16 -2.13
C LEU A 85 -8.71 4.70 -3.60
N ILE A 86 -7.53 4.86 -4.20
CA ILE A 86 -7.20 4.36 -5.55
C ILE A 86 -6.79 2.90 -5.47
N ALA A 87 -5.86 2.59 -4.57
CA ALA A 87 -5.35 1.24 -4.36
C ALA A 87 -4.93 1.04 -2.91
N CYS A 88 -4.93 -0.23 -2.48
CA CYS A 88 -4.38 -0.64 -1.19
C CYS A 88 -3.66 -1.97 -1.36
N THR A 89 -2.47 -2.10 -0.79
CA THR A 89 -1.69 -3.35 -0.79
C THR A 89 -1.11 -3.61 0.58
N GLY A 90 -1.10 -4.87 1.01
CA GLY A 90 -0.46 -5.31 2.24
C GLY A 90 0.77 -6.18 1.99
N VAL A 91 1.73 -6.11 2.91
CA VAL A 91 2.86 -7.03 2.99
C VAL A 91 2.95 -7.57 4.40
N ARG A 92 3.14 -8.90 4.52
CA ARG A 92 3.39 -9.52 5.81
C ARG A 92 4.79 -9.17 6.28
N ARG A 93 4.91 -8.67 7.50
CA ARG A 93 6.21 -8.40 8.10
C ARG A 93 6.74 -9.69 8.69
N THR A 94 7.91 -10.09 8.26
CA THR A 94 8.72 -11.04 9.02
C THR A 94 9.43 -10.24 10.11
N HIS A 95 9.19 -10.58 11.37
CA HIS A 95 10.06 -10.09 12.44
C HIS A 95 11.47 -10.59 12.13
N VAL A 96 12.42 -9.67 11.95
CA VAL A 96 13.85 -9.97 11.84
C VAL A 96 14.45 -9.79 13.21
#